data_AF-A0A944P9D9-F1
#
_entry.id   AF-A0A944P9D9-F1
#
_cell.length_a   1.000
_cell.length_b   1.000
_cell.length_c   1.000
_cell.angle_alpha   90.00
_cell.angle_beta   90.00
_cell.angle_gamma   90.00
#
_symmetry.space_group_name_H-M   'P 1'
#
loop_
_entity.id
_entity.type
_entity.pdbx_description
1 polymer ?
#
loop_
_entity_poly.entity_id
_entity_poly.type
_entity_poly.pdbx_seq_one_letter_code
_entity_poly.pdbx_strand_id
1 'polypeptide(L)'
;MPDTRVFDLIVENTREVIPELEGHRFEPSDSLRDLGANSIDRAEIIIMALESLSVRIPLVELADAKNIGELADLIHDKSAV
;
A
#
# COMPACT_ATOMS: atom_id res chain seq x y z
N MET A 1 15.60 -0.58 2.95
CA MET A 1 14.47 -1.03 3.80
C MET A 1 13.35 -0.07 3.50
N PRO A 2 12.13 -0.57 3.23
CA PRO A 2 11.04 0.32 2.86
C PRO A 2 10.77 1.34 3.95
N ASP A 3 10.29 2.51 3.55
CA ASP A 3 9.90 3.52 4.52
C ASP A 3 8.86 2.91 5.47
N THR A 4 9.25 2.79 6.73
CA THR A 4 8.46 2.03 7.73
C THR A 4 7.12 2.71 7.97
N ARG A 5 7.05 4.04 7.85
CA ARG A 5 5.83 4.80 8.04
C ARG A 5 4.83 4.58 6.90
N VAL A 6 5.30 4.61 5.66
CA VAL A 6 4.43 4.33 4.50
C VAL A 6 3.99 2.86 4.50
N PHE A 7 4.89 1.94 4.84
CA PHE A 7 4.55 0.52 4.97
C PHE A 7 3.45 0.28 6.01
N ASP A 8 3.61 0.83 7.22
CA ASP A 8 2.64 0.67 8.30
C ASP A 8 1.25 1.23 7.92
N LEU A 9 1.21 2.37 7.22
CA LEU A 9 -0.02 2.95 6.70
C LEU A 9 -0.70 2.04 5.66
N ILE A 10 0.07 1.46 4.74
CA ILE A 10 -0.51 0.51 3.76
C ILE A 10 -1.09 -0.70 4.49
N VAL A 11 -0.39 -1.23 5.49
CA VAL A 11 -0.85 -2.38 6.30
C VAL A 11 -2.14 -2.06 7.05
N GLU A 12 -2.21 -0.89 7.69
CA GLU A 12 -3.41 -0.42 8.38
C GLU A 12 -4.60 -0.33 7.43
N ASN A 13 -4.45 0.38 6.30
CA ASN A 13 -5.50 0.50 5.30
C ASN A 13 -5.89 -0.85 4.68
N THR A 14 -4.93 -1.76 4.51
CA THR A 14 -5.21 -3.12 4.01
C THR A 14 -6.11 -3.89 4.97
N ARG A 15 -5.93 -3.73 6.28
CA ARG A 15 -6.80 -4.36 7.29
C ARG A 15 -8.18 -3.75 7.33
N GLU A 16 -8.32 -2.46 7.04
CA GLU A 16 -9.63 -1.81 6.94
C GLU A 16 -10.42 -2.32 5.72
N VAL A 17 -9.75 -2.45 4.58
CA VAL A 17 -10.37 -2.90 3.32
C VAL A 17 -10.59 -4.42 3.30
N ILE A 18 -9.67 -5.19 3.91
CA ILE A 18 -9.73 -6.65 3.98
C ILE A 18 -9.64 -7.08 5.46
N PRO A 19 -10.75 -7.03 6.21
CA PRO A 19 -10.78 -7.38 7.64
C PRO A 19 -10.32 -8.81 7.94
N GLU A 20 -10.40 -9.70 6.96
CA GLU A 20 -9.93 -11.09 7.05
C GLU A 20 -8.41 -11.19 7.32
N LEU A 21 -7.65 -10.12 7.03
CA LEU A 21 -6.20 -10.04 7.25
C LEU A 21 -5.82 -9.40 8.60
N GLU A 22 -6.76 -9.14 9.51
CA GLU A 22 -6.47 -8.52 10.81
C GLU A 22 -5.41 -9.31 11.61
N GLY A 23 -5.47 -10.64 11.56
CA GLY A 23 -4.50 -11.56 12.17
C GLY A 23 -3.28 -11.90 11.30
N HIS A 24 -3.22 -11.39 10.06
CA HIS A 24 -2.10 -11.63 9.15
C HIS A 24 -0.86 -10.86 9.58
N ARG A 25 0.30 -11.52 9.51
CA ARG A 25 1.59 -10.89 9.72
C ARG A 25 2.12 -10.42 8.37
N PHE A 26 2.01 -9.12 8.13
CA PHE A 26 2.47 -8.50 6.89
C PHE A 26 4.00 -8.45 6.80
N GLU A 27 4.52 -8.80 5.63
CA GLU A 27 5.93 -8.66 5.26
C GLU A 27 6.07 -7.74 4.03
N PRO A 28 7.21 -7.04 3.84
CA PRO A 28 7.43 -6.21 2.66
C PRO A 28 7.27 -6.94 1.32
N SER A 29 7.57 -8.23 1.30
CA SER A 29 7.41 -9.09 0.13
C SER A 29 5.97 -9.49 -0.17
N ASP A 30 5.03 -9.23 0.74
CA ASP A 30 3.62 -9.57 0.53
C ASP A 30 3.03 -8.77 -0.63
N SER A 31 2.30 -9.48 -1.48
CA SER A 31 1.55 -8.92 -2.58
C SER A 31 0.11 -8.71 -2.14
N LEU A 32 -0.40 -7.47 -2.23
CA LEU A 32 -1.81 -7.19 -1.93
C LEU A 32 -2.74 -8.10 -2.74
N ARG A 33 -2.38 -8.40 -3.99
CA ARG A 33 -3.14 -9.31 -4.85
C ARG A 33 -3.16 -10.73 -4.30
N ASP A 34 -2.03 -11.23 -3.82
CA ASP A 34 -1.94 -12.60 -3.30
C ASP A 34 -2.61 -12.71 -1.92
N LEU A 35 -2.73 -11.59 -1.21
CA LEU A 35 -3.51 -11.46 0.03
C LEU A 35 -5.02 -11.29 -0.21
N GLY A 36 -5.49 -11.34 -1.47
CA GLY A 36 -6.90 -11.30 -1.82
C GLY A 36 -7.42 -9.96 -2.29
N ALA A 37 -6.60 -8.91 -2.32
CA ALA A 37 -7.00 -7.60 -2.85
C ALA A 37 -7.24 -7.69 -4.36
N ASN A 38 -8.47 -7.42 -4.77
CA ASN A 38 -8.79 -7.24 -6.18
C ASN A 38 -8.35 -5.83 -6.67
N SER A 39 -8.60 -5.50 -7.94
CA SER A 39 -8.19 -4.22 -8.51
C SER A 39 -8.82 -3.00 -7.83
N ILE A 40 -10.05 -3.11 -7.33
CA ILE A 40 -10.77 -2.06 -6.62
C ILE A 40 -10.18 -1.92 -5.22
N ASP A 41 -10.05 -3.03 -4.49
CA ASP A 41 -9.48 -3.03 -3.13
C ASP A 41 -8.06 -2.43 -3.13
N ARG A 42 -7.23 -2.86 -4.08
CA ARG A 42 -5.87 -2.33 -4.22
C ARG A 42 -5.86 -0.82 -4.51
N ALA A 43 -6.76 -0.35 -5.36
CA ALA A 43 -6.87 1.09 -5.63
C ALA A 43 -7.32 1.86 -4.37
N GLU A 44 -8.30 1.33 -3.63
CA GLU A 44 -8.81 1.92 -2.40
C GLU A 44 -7.72 2.03 -1.32
N ILE A 45 -7.00 0.94 -1.05
CA ILE A 45 -5.87 0.90 -0.10
C ILE A 45 -4.83 1.96 -0.45
N ILE A 46 -4.46 2.06 -1.75
CA ILE A 46 -3.48 3.04 -2.20
C ILE A 46 -4.02 4.47 -2.02
N ILE A 47 -5.27 4.74 -2.39
CA ILE A 47 -5.89 6.05 -2.24
C ILE A 47 -5.90 6.47 -0.76
N MET A 48 -6.34 5.59 0.14
CA MET A 48 -6.38 5.85 1.59
C MET A 48 -4.97 6.16 2.14
N ALA A 49 -3.94 5.45 1.68
CA ALA A 49 -2.56 5.72 2.07
C ALA A 49 -2.08 7.09 1.58
N LEU A 50 -2.39 7.45 0.33
CA LEU A 50 -2.04 8.76 -0.24
C LEU A 50 -2.76 9.91 0.47
N GLU A 51 -4.04 9.74 0.81
CA GLU A 51 -4.83 10.70 1.57
C GLU A 51 -4.27 10.90 2.99
N SER A 52 -3.91 9.81 3.66
CA SER A 52 -3.28 9.84 4.99
C SER A 52 -1.93 10.57 4.98
N LEU A 53 -1.20 10.50 3.87
CA LEU A 53 0.06 11.21 3.65
C LEU A 53 -0.15 12.63 3.07
N SER A 54 -1.38 13.01 2.73
CA SER A 54 -1.73 14.29 2.08
C SER A 54 -0.99 14.53 0.76
N VAL A 55 -0.72 13.47 0.00
CA VAL A 55 -0.02 13.54 -1.30
C VAL A 55 -0.96 13.18 -2.45
N ARG A 56 -0.63 13.66 -3.65
CA ARG A 56 -1.40 13.37 -4.88
C ARG A 56 -0.51 12.71 -5.90
N ILE A 57 -0.49 11.38 -5.88
CA ILE A 57 0.27 10.56 -6.82
C ILE A 57 -0.72 9.84 -7.75
N PRO A 58 -0.56 9.92 -9.09
CA PRO A 58 -1.39 9.14 -10.01
C PRO A 58 -1.20 7.63 -9.78
N LEU A 59 -2.30 6.89 -9.64
CA LEU A 59 -2.26 5.44 -9.37
C LEU A 59 -1.50 4.64 -10.43
N VAL A 60 -1.50 5.10 -11.68
CA VAL A 60 -0.74 4.48 -12.77
C VAL A 60 0.76 4.42 -12.48
N GLU A 61 1.29 5.37 -11.72
CA GLU A 61 2.70 5.40 -11.32
C GLU A 61 3.03 4.42 -10.19
N LEU A 62 2.01 3.87 -9.54
CA LEU A 62 2.10 2.88 -8.47
C LEU A 62 1.66 1.49 -8.96
N ALA A 63 1.16 1.39 -10.19
CA ALA A 63 0.57 0.17 -10.73
C ALA A 63 1.59 -0.98 -10.85
N ASP A 64 2.86 -0.64 -11.10
CA ASP A 64 3.95 -1.61 -11.28
C ASP A 64 4.47 -2.23 -9.97
N ALA A 65 4.08 -1.70 -8.80
CA ALA A 65 4.47 -2.29 -7.51
C ALA A 65 3.89 -3.70 -7.35
N LYS A 66 4.77 -4.68 -7.12
CA LYS A 66 4.41 -6.09 -7.01
C LYS A 66 4.09 -6.52 -5.59
N ASN A 67 4.64 -5.80 -4.61
CA ASN A 67 4.48 -6.07 -3.19
C ASN A 67 4.35 -4.76 -2.40
N ILE A 68 3.99 -4.88 -1.12
CA ILE A 68 3.75 -3.74 -0.23
C ILE A 68 5.04 -2.93 -0.02
N GLY A 69 6.20 -3.58 0.04
CA GLY A 69 7.49 -2.91 0.18
C GLY A 69 7.82 -2.01 -1.00
N GLU A 70 7.72 -2.52 -2.23
CA GLU A 70 7.89 -1.75 -3.46
C GLU A 70 6.87 -0.62 -3.55
N LEU A 71 5.61 -0.85 -3.15
CA LEU A 71 4.59 0.19 -3.11
C LEU A 71 4.94 1.31 -2.12
N ALA A 72 5.44 0.95 -0.94
CA ALA A 72 5.87 1.91 0.07
C ALA A 72 7.05 2.75 -0.42
N ASP A 73 8.04 2.12 -1.04
CA ASP A 73 9.19 2.79 -1.65
C ASP A 73 8.76 3.76 -2.75
N LEU A 74 7.86 3.35 -3.66
CA LEU A 74 7.37 4.23 -4.73
C LEU A 74 6.61 5.44 -4.21
N ILE A 75 5.78 5.27 -3.17
CA ILE A 75 5.04 6.38 -2.56
C ILE A 75 6.02 7.33 -1.86
N HIS A 76 6.99 6.80 -1.11
CA HIS A 76 8.01 7.60 -0.44
C HIS A 76 8.83 8.40 -1.47
N ASP A 77 9.36 7.75 -2.50
CA ASP A 77 10.20 8.39 -3.52
C ASP A 77 9.47 9.50 -4.27
N LYS A 78 8.17 9.36 -4.49
CA LYS A 78 7.34 10.37 -5.18
C LYS A 78 6.79 11.46 -4.26
N SER A 79 6.73 11.21 -2.95
CA SER A 79 6.29 12.20 -1.96
C SER A 79 7.43 13.10 -1.46
N ALA A 80 8.69 12.67 -1.61
CA ALA A 80 9.87 13.44 -1.29
C ALA A 80 10.31 14.44 -2.38
N VAL A 81 9.50 14.60 -3.44
CA VAL A 81 9.72 15.53 -4.58
C VAL A 81 8.85 16.77 -4.41
#